data_AF-A0A653W1X9-F1
#
_entry.id   AF-A0A653W1X9-F1
#
_cell.length_a   1.000
_cell.length_b   1.000
_cell.length_c   1.000
_cell.angle_alpha   90.00
_cell.angle_beta   90.00
_cell.angle_gamma   90.00
#
_symmetry.space_group_name_H-M   'P 1'
#
loop_
_entity.id
_entity.type
_entity.pdbx_description
1 polymer ?
#
loop_
_entity_poly.entity_id
_entity_poly.type
_entity_poly.pdbx_seq_one_letter_code
_entity_poly.pdbx_strand_id
1 'polypeptide(L)'
;MKNIYNKGTFKSFEYGKIGPYLKKHGNKKWRRTEKSAIEDQLSEITKFLKQRKKRRKLIWVKITREINGTTDSDYRSFYSEKAFKSSINRAHVARYFLINNKTNKK
;
A
#
# COMPACT_ATOMS: atom_id res chain seq x y z
N MET A 1 -23.54 18.63 -41.68
CA MET A 1 -22.19 19.10 -41.31
C MET A 1 -21.34 17.93 -40.84
N LYS A 2 -20.21 17.63 -41.49
CA LYS A 2 -19.29 16.55 -41.08
C LYS A 2 -18.38 17.06 -39.95
N ASN A 3 -18.25 16.28 -38.88
CA ASN A 3 -17.46 16.62 -37.69
C ASN A 3 -15.95 16.68 -38.04
N ILE A 4 -15.41 17.90 -38.12
CA ILE A 4 -14.02 18.19 -38.54
C ILE A 4 -12.99 17.73 -37.50
N TYR A 5 -13.40 17.50 -36.25
CA TYR A 5 -12.47 17.36 -35.13
C TYR A 5 -11.81 15.99 -34.93
N ASN A 6 -12.15 14.97 -35.70
CA ASN A 6 -11.51 13.66 -35.51
C ASN A 6 -11.38 12.91 -36.83
N LYS A 7 -10.32 13.27 -37.57
CA LYS A 7 -9.37 12.34 -38.19
C LYS A 7 -8.46 13.18 -39.10
N GLY A 8 -7.20 13.39 -38.68
CA GLY A 8 -6.13 13.58 -39.68
C GLY A 8 -6.14 12.41 -40.66
N THR A 9 -5.34 12.46 -41.73
CA THR A 9 -5.29 11.51 -42.87
C THR A 9 -5.17 10.01 -42.52
N PHE A 10 -5.07 9.66 -41.24
CA PHE A 10 -4.97 8.30 -40.72
C PHE A 10 -6.32 7.81 -40.18
N LYS A 11 -7.11 7.15 -41.05
CA LYS A 11 -8.20 6.26 -40.60
C LYS A 11 -7.61 5.14 -39.73
N SER A 12 -8.27 4.85 -38.60
CA SER A 12 -7.97 3.67 -37.79
C SER A 12 -8.25 2.40 -38.61
N PHE A 13 -7.36 1.40 -38.54
CA PHE A 13 -7.41 0.07 -39.21
C PHE A 13 -6.79 -0.09 -40.62
N GLU A 14 -5.89 0.77 -41.08
CA GLU A 14 -5.06 0.48 -42.26
C GLU A 14 -3.82 -0.37 -41.91
N TYR A 15 -3.46 -1.28 -42.83
CA TYR A 15 -2.31 -2.18 -42.73
C TYR A 15 -1.01 -1.37 -42.56
N GLY A 16 -0.16 -1.74 -41.59
CA GLY A 16 1.06 -0.99 -41.25
C GLY A 16 0.91 0.12 -40.20
N LYS A 17 -0.27 0.32 -39.60
CA LYS A 17 -0.49 1.36 -38.57
C LYS A 17 -0.53 0.80 -37.14
N ILE A 18 0.05 1.59 -36.22
CA ILE A 18 0.06 1.39 -34.77
C ILE A 18 -1.36 1.07 -34.26
N GLY A 19 -1.51 -0.07 -33.58
CA GLY A 19 -2.79 -0.56 -33.07
C GLY A 19 -3.49 0.43 -32.12
N PRO A 20 -4.82 0.34 -31.93
CA PRO A 20 -5.59 1.31 -31.15
C PRO A 20 -5.07 1.51 -29.72
N TYR A 21 -4.62 0.43 -29.08
CA TYR A 21 -4.04 0.49 -27.73
C TYR A 21 -2.71 1.25 -27.70
N LEU A 22 -1.85 1.02 -28.69
CA LEU A 22 -0.56 1.70 -28.82
C LEU A 22 -0.73 3.18 -29.16
N LYS A 23 -1.79 3.56 -29.90
CA LYS A 23 -2.12 4.98 -30.10
C LYS A 23 -2.49 5.68 -28.79
N LYS A 24 -3.17 5.00 -27.86
CA LYS A 24 -3.49 5.55 -26.53
C LYS A 24 -2.23 5.83 -25.70
N HIS A 25 -1.27 4.90 -25.72
CA HIS A 25 0.00 5.05 -24.99
C HIS A 25 0.98 5.99 -25.69
N GLY A 26 1.06 5.94 -27.02
CA GLY A 26 1.85 6.84 -27.86
C GLY A 26 1.36 8.29 -27.78
N ASN A 27 0.06 8.55 -28.00
CA ASN A 27 -0.47 9.91 -27.88
C ASN A 27 -0.30 10.48 -26.47
N LYS A 28 -0.33 9.67 -25.42
CA LYS A 28 -0.06 10.15 -24.06
C LYS A 28 1.40 10.56 -23.87
N LYS A 29 2.37 9.81 -24.41
CA LYS A 29 3.80 10.18 -24.34
C LYS A 29 4.12 11.41 -25.20
N TRP A 30 3.52 11.53 -26.37
CA TRP A 30 3.83 12.58 -27.34
C TRP A 30 3.10 13.90 -27.11
N ARG A 31 1.98 13.90 -26.35
CA ARG A 31 1.28 15.12 -25.89
C ARG A 31 1.81 15.65 -24.55
N ARG A 32 2.77 14.97 -23.92
CA ARG A 32 3.36 15.46 -22.67
C ARG A 32 4.25 16.64 -22.98
N THR A 33 3.89 17.80 -22.43
CA THR A 33 4.82 18.90 -22.23
C THR A 33 5.77 18.55 -21.08
N GLU A 34 6.99 19.08 -21.09
CA GLU A 34 7.98 18.88 -20.01
C GLU A 34 7.37 19.16 -18.64
N LYS A 35 6.55 20.23 -18.55
CA LYS A 35 5.81 20.61 -17.34
C LYS A 35 4.88 19.51 -16.82
N SER A 36 4.12 18.85 -17.69
CA SER A 36 3.20 17.77 -17.29
C SER A 36 3.95 16.52 -16.83
N ALA A 37 5.11 16.21 -17.42
CA ALA A 37 5.95 15.10 -16.97
C ALA A 37 6.56 15.36 -15.59
N ILE A 38 6.99 16.59 -15.32
CA ILE A 38 7.52 17.01 -14.01
C ILE A 38 6.42 16.96 -12.94
N GLU A 39 5.20 17.44 -13.25
CA GLU A 39 4.06 17.38 -12.32
C GLU A 39 3.66 15.94 -11.96
N ASP A 40 3.64 15.01 -12.94
CA ASP A 40 3.38 13.59 -12.70
C ASP A 40 4.45 12.98 -11.77
N GLN A 41 5.73 13.25 -12.01
CA GLN A 41 6.83 12.75 -11.18
C GLN A 41 6.75 13.29 -9.74
N LEU A 42 6.49 14.59 -9.57
CA LEU A 42 6.32 15.20 -8.24
C LEU A 42 5.08 14.63 -7.52
N SER A 43 3.99 14.37 -8.23
CA SER A 43 2.77 13.74 -7.70
C SER A 43 3.00 12.30 -7.25
N GLU A 44 3.76 11.51 -8.03
CA GLU A 44 4.13 10.15 -7.64
C GLU A 44 5.01 10.14 -6.40
N ILE A 45 6.08 10.95 -6.38
CA ILE A 45 6.99 11.09 -5.23
C ILE A 45 6.21 11.47 -3.97
N THR A 46 5.32 12.47 -4.06
CA THR A 46 4.51 12.90 -2.90
C THR A 46 3.51 11.84 -2.43
N LYS A 47 2.92 11.04 -3.33
CA LYS A 47 2.07 9.89 -2.96
C LYS A 47 2.86 8.81 -2.23
N PHE A 48 4.04 8.43 -2.73
CA PHE A 48 4.92 7.45 -2.07
C PHE A 48 5.33 7.89 -0.66
N LEU A 49 5.66 9.18 -0.48
CA LEU A 49 6.02 9.74 0.82
C LEU A 49 4.84 9.73 1.82
N LYS A 50 3.63 10.08 1.37
CA LYS A 50 2.42 10.05 2.21
C LYS A 50 2.04 8.64 2.64
N GLN A 51 2.16 7.66 1.74
CA GLN A 51 1.86 6.26 2.04
C GLN A 51 2.84 5.68 3.08
N ARG A 52 4.13 6.05 3.01
CA ARG A 52 5.16 5.60 3.96
C ARG A 52 4.96 6.16 5.37
N LYS A 53 4.33 7.33 5.53
CA LYS A 53 4.07 7.94 6.84
C LYS A 53 2.95 7.28 7.64
N LYS A 54 2.00 6.58 6.99
CA LYS A 54 0.90 5.91 7.69
C LYS A 54 1.36 4.57 8.28
N ARG A 55 2.20 4.62 9.31
CA ARG A 55 2.62 3.44 10.09
C ARG A 55 1.37 2.79 10.69
N ARG A 56 1.20 1.49 10.49
CA ARG A 56 0.10 0.72 11.09
C ARG A 56 0.24 0.75 12.61
N LYS A 57 -0.88 0.95 13.31
CA LYS A 57 -0.92 0.83 14.77
C LYS A 57 -0.58 -0.63 15.15
N LEU A 58 0.41 -0.79 16.03
CA LEU A 58 0.82 -2.08 16.55
C LEU A 58 0.01 -2.43 17.81
N ILE A 59 -0.36 -3.70 17.94
CA ILE A 59 -0.95 -4.27 19.15
C ILE A 59 0.21 -4.74 20.03
N TRP A 60 0.41 -4.10 21.17
CA TRP A 60 1.47 -4.47 22.13
C TRP A 60 0.91 -5.37 23.22
N VAL A 61 1.62 -6.45 23.52
CA VAL A 61 1.12 -7.50 24.39
C VAL A 61 2.27 -8.09 25.20
N LYS A 62 2.03 -8.35 26.49
CA LYS A 62 2.84 -9.27 27.28
C LYS A 62 2.15 -10.64 27.30
N ILE A 63 2.82 -11.69 26.84
CA ILE A 63 2.30 -13.06 26.81
C ILE A 63 3.10 -13.90 27.79
N THR A 64 2.43 -14.53 28.74
CA THR A 64 3.03 -15.50 29.64
C THR A 64 2.78 -16.90 29.13
N ARG A 65 3.84 -17.70 29.04
CA ARG A 65 3.80 -19.12 28.70
C ARG A 65 4.15 -19.96 29.90
N GLU A 66 3.56 -21.14 29.97
CA GLU A 66 3.86 -22.14 30.98
C GLU A 66 4.20 -23.45 30.29
N ILE A 67 5.42 -23.93 30.51
CA ILE A 67 5.95 -25.17 29.92
C ILE A 67 6.66 -25.92 31.03
N ASN A 68 6.23 -27.15 31.31
CA ASN A 68 6.85 -28.06 32.27
C ASN A 68 7.09 -27.41 33.66
N GLY A 69 6.09 -26.69 34.18
CA GLY A 69 6.16 -26.00 35.48
C GLY A 69 7.01 -24.73 35.51
N THR A 70 7.61 -24.33 34.38
CA THR A 70 8.33 -23.06 34.26
C THR A 70 7.45 -22.03 33.58
N THR A 71 7.32 -20.85 34.20
CA THR A 71 6.60 -19.71 33.63
C THR A 71 7.58 -18.70 33.03
N ASP A 72 7.40 -18.36 31.76
CA ASP A 72 8.17 -17.33 31.06
C ASP A 72 7.24 -16.25 30.51
N SER A 73 7.71 -15.01 30.39
CA SER A 73 6.91 -13.90 29.89
C SER A 73 7.63 -13.05 28.85
N ASP A 74 7.04 -12.99 27.66
CA ASP A 74 7.56 -12.28 26.50
C ASP A 74 6.75 -11.02 26.19
N TYR A 75 7.43 -9.93 25.84
CA TYR A 75 6.82 -8.76 25.22
C TYR A 75 6.85 -8.90 23.70
N ARG A 76 5.67 -8.82 23.06
CA ARG A 76 5.53 -8.92 21.60
C ARG A 76 4.60 -7.85 21.05
N SER A 77 4.85 -7.49 19.79
CA SER A 77 3.98 -6.60 19.02
C SER A 77 3.43 -7.31 17.78
N PHE A 78 2.18 -6.99 17.42
CA PHE A 78 1.50 -7.58 16.27
C PHE A 78 0.93 -6.51 15.34
N TYR A 79 1.06 -6.74 14.03
CA TYR A 79 0.52 -5.86 12.98
C TYR A 79 -0.94 -6.14 12.63
N SER A 80 -1.48 -7.30 13.01
CA SER A 80 -2.86 -7.70 12.71
C SER A 80 -3.47 -8.47 13.86
N GLU A 81 -4.80 -8.35 13.99
CA GLU A 81 -5.57 -9.10 14.97
C GLU A 81 -5.50 -10.62 14.73
N LYS A 82 -5.46 -11.05 13.45
CA LYS A 82 -5.30 -12.47 13.09
C LYS A 82 -4.00 -13.05 13.65
N ALA A 83 -2.88 -12.34 13.48
CA ALA A 83 -1.58 -12.78 14.01
C ALA A 83 -1.57 -12.82 15.55
N PHE A 84 -2.22 -11.84 16.18
CA PHE A 84 -2.39 -11.79 17.62
C PHE A 84 -3.20 -12.98 18.15
N LYS A 85 -4.39 -13.24 17.60
CA LYS A 85 -5.24 -14.38 17.96
C LYS A 85 -4.51 -15.72 17.80
N SER A 86 -3.80 -15.89 16.69
CA SER A 86 -2.98 -17.09 16.45
C SER A 86 -1.87 -17.27 17.49
N SER A 87 -1.29 -16.19 18.00
CA SER A 87 -0.24 -16.27 19.03
C SER A 87 -0.78 -16.60 20.41
N ILE A 88 -1.99 -16.16 20.75
CA ILE A 88 -2.62 -16.45 22.06
C ILE A 88 -3.18 -17.87 22.09
N ASN A 89 -3.75 -18.36 20.99
CA ASN A 89 -4.39 -19.69 20.94
C ASN A 89 -3.39 -20.87 20.96
N ARG A 90 -2.13 -20.63 21.35
CA ARG A 90 -1.13 -21.71 21.46
C ARG A 90 -1.31 -22.42 22.80
N ALA A 91 -1.12 -23.75 22.79
CA ALA A 91 -1.36 -24.61 23.96
C ALA A 91 -0.65 -24.17 25.25
N HIS A 92 0.57 -23.62 25.13
CA HIS A 92 1.39 -23.23 26.28
C HIS A 92 1.17 -21.79 26.76
N VAL A 93 0.17 -21.06 26.24
CA VAL A 93 -0.10 -19.68 26.67
C VAL A 93 -1.05 -19.71 27.87
N ALA A 94 -0.58 -19.24 29.01
CA ALA A 94 -1.36 -19.19 30.24
C ALA A 94 -2.18 -17.90 30.37
N ARG A 95 -1.57 -16.76 30.05
CA ARG A 95 -2.21 -15.43 30.16
C ARG A 95 -1.58 -14.42 29.23
N TYR A 96 -2.34 -13.38 28.91
CA TYR A 96 -1.84 -12.24 28.15
C TYR A 96 -2.36 -10.91 28.70
N PHE A 97 -1.56 -9.86 28.58
CA PHE A 97 -1.92 -8.49 28.96
C PHE A 97 -1.72 -7.55 27.77
N LEU A 98 -2.75 -6.78 27.44
CA LEU A 98 -2.67 -5.74 26.42
C LEU A 98 -1.97 -4.51 26.99
N ILE A 99 -0.91 -4.06 26.33
CA ILE A 99 -0.18 -2.86 26.70
C ILE A 99 -0.80 -1.71 25.93
N ASN A 100 -1.77 -1.05 26.57
CA ASN A 100 -2.22 0.24 26.09
C ASN A 100 -1.14 1.25 26.46
N ASN A 101 -0.43 1.78 25.46
CA ASN A 101 0.37 2.99 25.64
C ASN A 101 -0.59 4.14 25.96
N LYS A 102 -1.09 4.20 27.20
CA LYS A 102 -1.47 5.47 27.81
C LYS A 102 -0.15 6.22 27.88
N THR A 103 0.06 7.15 26.95
CA THR A 103 1.07 8.17 27.10
C THR A 103 0.93 8.72 28.52
N ASN A 104 1.82 8.31 29.43
CA ASN A 104 2.04 9.00 30.68
C ASN A 104 2.52 10.38 30.26
N LYS A 105 1.58 11.32 30.09
CA LYS A 105 1.87 12.74 30.08
C LYS A 105 2.36 13.05 31.49
N LYS A 106 3.68 13.13 31.64
CA LYS A 106 4.27 14.01 32.66
C LYS A 106 3.95 15.45 32.30
#